data_AF-A0A3A4Z3Q3-F1
#
_entry.id   AF-A0A3A4Z3Q3-F1
#
_cell.length_a   1.000
_cell.length_b   1.000
_cell.length_c   1.000
_cell.angle_alpha   90.00
_cell.angle_beta   90.00
_cell.angle_gamma   90.00
#
_symmetry.space_group_name_H-M   'P 1'
#
loop_
_entity.id
_entity.type
_entity.pdbx_description
1 polymer ?
#
loop_
_entity_poly.entity_id
_entity_poly.type
_entity_poly.pdbx_seq_one_letter_code
_entity_poly.pdbx_strand_id
1 'polypeptide(L)'
;MAHHPEQIQPLVAEVIDVRGECSAGHRKGEILTIGCYDSGGLCGFFYHDIFPALSIMQFGGKYPWAEKDTLILECPDKKNAVTVRIRRI
;
A
#
# COMPACT_ATOMS: atom_id res chain seq x y z
N MET A 1 -17.36 3.81 -1.20
CA MET A 1 -16.34 3.12 -0.39
C MET A 1 -17.02 1.98 0.36
N ALA A 2 -16.35 0.84 0.54
CA ALA A 2 -16.95 -0.27 1.27
C ALA A 2 -17.08 0.09 2.75
N HIS A 3 -18.07 -0.48 3.45
CA HIS A 3 -18.19 -0.28 4.89
C HIS A 3 -17.02 -0.95 5.60
N HIS A 4 -16.15 -0.17 6.24
CA HIS A 4 -14.96 -0.67 6.93
C HIS A 4 -15.33 -1.15 8.35
N PRO A 5 -15.14 -2.43 8.69
CA PRO A 5 -15.47 -2.94 10.03
C PRO A 5 -14.55 -2.35 11.11
N GLU A 6 -15.11 -1.91 12.23
CA GLU A 6 -14.35 -1.29 13.35
C GLU A 6 -13.25 -2.19 13.93
N GLN A 7 -13.41 -3.51 13.83
CA GLN A 7 -12.46 -4.49 14.37
C GLN A 7 -11.23 -4.69 13.49
N ILE A 8 -11.23 -4.19 12.25
CA ILE A 8 -10.14 -4.36 11.30
C ILE A 8 -9.31 -3.07 11.30
N GLN A 9 -8.07 -3.12 11.75
CA GLN A 9 -7.21 -1.94 11.68
C GLN A 9 -6.74 -1.68 10.24
N PRO A 10 -6.66 -0.42 9.81
CA PRO A 10 -6.06 -0.07 8.53
C PRO A 10 -4.53 -0.19 8.59
N LEU A 11 -3.91 -0.22 7.42
CA LEU A 11 -2.45 -0.20 7.24
C LEU A 11 -2.01 1.22 6.88
N VAL A 12 -0.76 1.55 7.18
CA VAL A 12 -0.15 2.82 6.79
C VAL A 12 0.82 2.58 5.65
N ALA A 13 0.64 3.28 4.53
CA ALA A 13 1.56 3.27 3.40
C ALA A 13 2.28 4.62 3.29
N GLU A 14 3.60 4.59 3.31
CA GLU A 14 4.47 5.74 3.11
C GLU A 14 5.09 5.66 1.71
N VAL A 15 4.93 6.69 0.89
CA VAL A 15 5.59 6.77 -0.41
C VAL A 15 7.06 7.12 -0.20
N ILE A 16 7.94 6.12 -0.38
CA ILE A 16 9.38 6.28 -0.11
C ILE A 16 10.17 6.70 -1.34
N ASP A 17 9.66 6.44 -2.54
CA ASP A 17 10.29 6.83 -3.79
C ASP A 17 9.28 7.00 -4.93
N VAL A 18 9.62 7.88 -5.88
CA VAL A 18 8.90 8.07 -7.15
C VAL A 18 9.94 8.29 -8.24
N ARG A 19 10.10 7.31 -9.14
CA ARG A 19 11.16 7.34 -10.17
C ARG A 19 10.92 8.36 -11.29
N GLY A 20 9.66 8.54 -11.67
CA GLY A 20 9.23 9.40 -12.77
C GLY A 20 8.11 10.33 -12.33
N GLU A 21 7.06 10.41 -13.13
CA GLU A 21 5.87 11.21 -12.80
C GLU A 21 4.66 10.28 -12.65
N CYS A 22 4.11 10.21 -11.44
CA CYS A 22 2.92 9.42 -11.19
C CYS A 22 1.68 10.13 -11.73
N SER A 23 0.96 9.52 -12.69
CA SER A 23 -0.29 10.07 -13.23
C SER A 23 -1.40 10.21 -12.18
N ALA A 24 -1.32 9.48 -11.06
CA ALA A 24 -2.22 9.60 -9.93
C ALA A 24 -1.83 10.73 -8.95
N GLY A 25 -0.69 11.38 -9.16
CA GLY A 25 -0.25 12.54 -8.39
C GLY A 25 0.55 12.25 -7.13
N HIS A 26 0.90 10.99 -6.86
CA HIS A 26 1.64 10.61 -5.66
C HIS A 26 3.04 11.20 -5.60
N ARG A 27 3.49 11.55 -4.39
CA ARG A 27 4.79 12.19 -4.15
C ARG A 27 5.53 11.53 -2.99
N LYS A 28 6.86 11.55 -3.05
CA LYS A 28 7.70 11.06 -1.95
C LYS A 28 7.39 11.80 -0.64
N GLY A 29 7.25 11.03 0.45
CA GLY A 29 6.87 11.50 1.78
C GLY A 29 5.36 11.52 2.04
N GLU A 30 4.53 11.23 1.05
CA GLU A 30 3.08 11.08 1.23
C GLU A 30 2.76 9.87 2.10
N ILE A 31 1.81 10.03 3.01
CA ILE A 31 1.33 8.98 3.92
C ILE A 31 -0.14 8.73 3.62
N LEU A 32 -0.47 7.46 3.39
CA LEU A 32 -1.79 6.99 3.01
C LEU A 32 -2.28 5.96 4.03
N THR A 33 -3.55 6.03 4.39
CA THR A 33 -4.21 4.99 5.18
C THR A 33 -4.91 4.05 4.21
N ILE A 34 -4.42 2.82 4.09
CA ILE A 34 -4.89 1.84 3.08
C ILE A 34 -5.35 0.54 3.73
N GLY A 35 -6.15 -0.24 3.02
CA GLY A 35 -6.56 -1.58 3.45
C GLY A 35 -7.45 -2.26 2.41
N CYS A 36 -7.99 -3.43 2.72
CA CYS A 36 -8.85 -4.18 1.80
C CYS A 36 -10.20 -3.50 1.49
N TYR A 37 -10.62 -2.54 2.32
CA TYR A 37 -11.90 -1.82 2.18
C TYR A 37 -11.73 -0.40 1.60
N ASP A 38 -10.51 0.14 1.63
CA ASP A 38 -10.18 1.48 1.18
C ASP A 38 -8.78 1.49 0.54
N SER A 39 -8.69 1.91 -0.71
CA SER A 39 -7.41 2.06 -1.40
C SER A 39 -6.58 3.23 -0.88
N GLY A 40 -7.16 4.09 -0.04
CA GLY A 40 -6.52 5.24 0.59
C GLY A 40 -5.97 6.24 -0.43
N GLY A 41 -6.62 6.35 -1.59
CA GLY A 41 -6.19 7.25 -2.67
C GLY A 41 -5.25 6.63 -3.70
N LEU A 42 -4.78 5.39 -3.49
CA LEU A 42 -4.06 4.67 -4.55
C LEU A 42 -4.95 4.46 -5.77
N CYS A 43 -4.36 4.62 -6.96
CA CYS A 43 -5.06 4.29 -8.20
C CYS A 43 -5.39 2.79 -8.27
N GLY A 44 -6.47 2.44 -8.98
CA GLY A 44 -6.93 1.06 -9.07
C GLY A 44 -5.88 0.09 -9.63
N PHE A 45 -4.97 0.55 -10.49
CA PHE A 45 -3.90 -0.27 -11.06
C PHE A 45 -2.88 -0.70 -10.00
N PHE A 46 -2.38 0.25 -9.19
CA PHE A 46 -1.42 -0.07 -8.14
C PHE A 46 -2.10 -0.83 -6.99
N TYR A 47 -3.30 -0.39 -6.58
CA TYR A 47 -4.05 -1.06 -5.51
C TYR A 47 -4.34 -2.53 -5.83
N HIS A 48 -4.77 -2.83 -7.06
CA HIS A 48 -5.02 -4.21 -7.50
C HIS A 48 -3.78 -5.10 -7.41
N ASP A 49 -2.62 -4.58 -7.82
CA ASP A 49 -1.35 -5.32 -7.78
C ASP A 49 -0.92 -5.67 -6.35
N ILE A 50 -1.09 -4.73 -5.41
CA ILE A 50 -0.68 -4.92 -4.01
C ILE A 50 -1.76 -5.56 -3.12
N PHE A 51 -3.00 -5.67 -3.60
CA PHE A 51 -4.14 -6.14 -2.79
C PHE A 51 -3.92 -7.51 -2.11
N PRO A 52 -3.33 -8.54 -2.77
CA PRO A 52 -3.04 -9.80 -2.09
C PRO A 52 -2.10 -9.62 -0.90
N ALA A 53 -1.13 -8.71 -1.02
CA ALA A 53 -0.19 -8.41 0.05
C ALA A 53 -0.83 -7.63 1.20
N LEU A 54 -1.67 -6.65 0.88
CA LEU A 54 -2.48 -5.95 1.88
C LEU A 54 -3.37 -6.92 2.64
N SER A 55 -3.98 -7.90 1.97
CA SER A 55 -4.87 -8.87 2.60
C SER A 55 -4.13 -9.74 3.62
N ILE A 56 -2.96 -10.27 3.26
CA ILE A 56 -2.10 -11.02 4.19
C ILE A 56 -1.67 -10.12 5.36
N MET A 57 -1.23 -8.89 5.06
CA MET A 57 -0.84 -7.90 6.07
C MET A 57 -2.00 -7.37 6.92
N GLN A 58 -3.25 -7.47 6.52
CA GLN A 58 -4.35 -6.96 7.33
C GLN A 58 -4.85 -8.05 8.28
N PHE A 59 -4.94 -9.29 7.81
CA PHE A 59 -5.51 -10.41 8.56
C PHE A 59 -4.48 -11.27 9.32
N GLY A 60 -3.41 -10.66 9.82
CA GLY A 60 -2.43 -11.33 10.70
C GLY A 60 -1.38 -12.22 10.03
N GLY A 61 -1.39 -12.34 8.70
CA GLY A 61 -0.37 -13.08 7.94
C GLY A 61 1.01 -12.42 7.98
N LYS A 62 2.06 -13.22 7.76
CA LYS A 62 3.46 -12.79 7.83
C LYS A 62 4.22 -13.23 6.60
N TYR A 63 5.12 -12.36 6.13
CA TYR A 63 6.06 -12.66 5.06
C TYR A 63 7.42 -13.07 5.63
N PRO A 64 7.89 -14.32 5.40
CA PRO A 64 9.13 -14.82 6.01
C PRO A 64 10.39 -14.03 5.67
N TRP A 65 10.40 -13.35 4.51
CA TRP A 65 11.53 -12.58 3.99
C TRP A 65 11.42 -11.08 4.26
N ALA A 66 10.29 -10.61 4.80
CA ALA A 66 10.08 -9.20 5.08
C ALA A 66 10.39 -8.89 6.55
N GLU A 67 10.73 -7.64 6.84
CA GLU A 67 10.82 -7.17 8.22
C GLU A 67 9.44 -7.30 8.90
N LYS A 68 9.45 -7.53 10.21
CA LYS A 68 8.21 -7.71 10.97
C LYS A 68 7.24 -6.57 10.71
N ASP A 69 6.02 -6.92 10.31
CA ASP A 69 4.89 -6.02 10.08
C ASP A 69 5.16 -4.90 9.07
N THR A 70 6.18 -5.06 8.20
CA THR A 70 6.56 -4.09 7.18
C THR A 70 6.73 -4.77 5.83
N LEU A 71 6.30 -4.13 4.76
CA LEU A 71 6.53 -4.60 3.38
C LEU A 71 6.80 -3.42 2.46
N ILE A 72 7.72 -3.59 1.51
CA ILE A 72 8.01 -2.59 0.48
C ILE A 72 7.49 -3.14 -0.85
N LEU A 73 6.62 -2.37 -1.52
CA LEU A 73 6.02 -2.73 -2.80
C LEU A 73 6.20 -1.59 -3.80
N GLU A 74 6.26 -1.93 -5.08
CA GLU A 74 6.52 -0.98 -6.17
C GLU A 74 5.42 -1.09 -7.22
N CYS A 75 4.93 0.05 -7.69
CA CYS A 75 3.95 0.13 -8.77
C CYS A 75 4.41 -0.66 -10.01
N PRO A 76 3.49 -1.39 -10.68
CA PRO A 76 3.81 -2.13 -11.90
C PRO A 76 4.22 -1.23 -13.08
N ASP A 77 3.88 0.07 -13.08
CA ASP A 77 4.44 1.04 -14.04
C ASP A 77 5.92 1.33 -13.75
N LYS A 78 6.82 0.49 -14.28
CA LYS A 78 8.26 0.58 -14.01
C LYS A 78 8.91 1.88 -14.49
N LYS A 79 8.30 2.60 -15.44
CA LYS A 79 8.83 3.88 -15.93
C LYS A 79 8.56 5.00 -14.92
N ASN A 80 7.38 5.01 -14.31
CA ASN A 80 6.95 6.01 -13.33
C ASN A 80 6.72 5.40 -11.93
N ALA A 81 7.54 4.42 -11.58
CA ALA A 81 7.31 3.58 -10.42
C ALA A 81 7.20 4.39 -9.13
N VAL A 82 6.10 4.19 -8.41
CA VAL A 82 5.89 4.64 -7.03
C VAL A 82 6.23 3.48 -6.12
N THR A 83 7.14 3.68 -5.18
CA THR A 83 7.50 2.69 -4.17
C THR A 83 6.89 3.08 -2.84
N VAL A 84 6.13 2.17 -2.24
CA VAL A 84 5.48 2.36 -0.93
C VAL A 84 6.05 1.40 0.09
N ARG A 85 6.22 1.90 1.32
CA ARG A 85 6.47 1.09 2.50
C ARG A 85 5.19 1.00 3.29
N ILE A 86 4.67 -0.20 3.44
CA ILE A 86 3.43 -0.50 4.16
C ILE A 86 3.80 -1.03 5.55
N ARG A 87 3.12 -0.56 6.59
CA ARG A 87 3.29 -1.01 7.98
C ARG A 87 1.93 -1.30 8.63
N ARG A 88 1.87 -2.29 9.52
CA ARG A 88 0.77 -2.41 10.50
C ARG A 88 0.94 -1.36 11.60
N ILE A 89 -0.17 -0.89 12.17
CA ILE A 89 -0.20 0.00 13.34
C ILE A 89 -0.14 -0.84 14.62
#